data_AF-A0A562J0B2-F1
#
_entry.id   AF-A0A562J0B2-F1
#
_cell.length_a   1.000
_cell.length_b   1.000
_cell.length_c   1.000
_cell.angle_alpha   90.00
_cell.angle_beta   90.00
_cell.angle_gamma   90.00
#
_symmetry.space_group_name_H-M   'P 1'
#
loop_
_entity.id
_entity.type
_entity.pdbx_description
1 polymer ?
#
loop_
_entity_poly.entity_id
_entity_poly.type
_entity_poly.pdbx_seq_one_letter_code
_entity_poly.pdbx_strand_id
1 'polypeptide(L)' 'MLILREYREADIPLLVDYLNDLRVRQYLTSAIPDPYKERDAEFWVKKGSKEHIIRAIEFNGQYVGDIGAFLGRLETP' A
#
# COMPACT_ATOMS: atom_id res chain seq x y z
N MET A 1 0.53 -0.69 19.80
CA MET A 1 -0.21 0.48 19.30
C MET A 1 -0.40 0.33 17.80
N LEU A 2 -1.64 0.48 17.33
CA LEU A 2 -2.01 0.45 15.91
C LEU A 2 -2.31 1.89 15.46
N ILE A 3 -1.65 2.36 14.40
CA ILE A 3 -1.89 3.70 13.84
C ILE A 3 -2.00 3.66 12.33
N LEU A 4 -2.74 4.63 11.78
CA LEU A 4 -2.77 4.94 10.35
C LEU A 4 -1.91 6.19 10.11
N ARG A 5 -0.99 6.10 9.15
CA ARG A 5 -0.05 7.19 8.83
C ARG A 5 0.24 7.28 7.34
N GLU A 6 0.93 8.34 6.95
CA GLU A 6 1.52 8.39 5.61
C GLU A 6 2.62 7.34 5.46
N TYR A 7 2.85 6.93 4.21
CA TYR A 7 3.98 6.10 3.85
C TYR A 7 5.31 6.82 4.14
N ARG A 8 6.31 6.04 4.53
CA ARG A 8 7.69 6.49 4.76
C ARG A 8 8.62 5.68 3.86
N GLU A 9 9.77 6.24 3.50
CA GLU A 9 10.76 5.50 2.71
C GLU A 9 11.24 4.22 3.42
N ALA A 10 11.24 4.21 4.75
CA ALA A 10 11.54 3.04 5.57
C ALA A 10 10.55 1.87 5.40
N ASP A 11 9.38 2.08 4.78
CA ASP A 11 8.40 1.03 4.52
C ASP A 11 8.73 0.21 3.26
N ILE A 12 9.59 0.74 2.38
CA ILE A 12 9.89 0.16 1.07
C ILE A 12 10.32 -1.30 1.14
N PRO A 13 11.25 -1.72 2.04
CA PRO A 13 11.67 -3.12 2.09
C PRO A 13 10.51 -4.07 2.40
N LEU A 14 9.69 -3.75 3.41
CA LEU A 14 8.56 -4.58 3.80
C LEU A 14 7.44 -4.56 2.76
N LEU A 15 7.22 -3.42 2.08
CA LEU A 15 6.26 -3.33 0.97
C LEU A 15 6.67 -4.27 -0.18
N VAL A 16 7.95 -4.27 -0.55
CA VAL A 16 8.48 -5.19 -1.58
C VAL A 16 8.32 -6.64 -1.14
N ASP A 17 8.68 -6.98 0.09
CA ASP A 17 8.55 -8.33 0.61
C ASP A 17 7.09 -8.81 0.61
N TYR A 18 6.16 -7.98 1.09
CA TYR A 18 4.74 -8.33 1.17
C TYR A 18 4.10 -8.48 -0.21
N LEU A 19 4.43 -7.61 -1.17
CA LEU A 19 3.83 -7.68 -2.51
C LEU A 19 4.40 -8.82 -3.37
N ASN A 20 5.51 -9.44 -2.97
CA ASN A 20 6.03 -10.66 -3.59
C ASN A 20 5.70 -11.94 -2.79
N ASP A 21 5.14 -11.85 -1.58
CA ASP A 21 4.67 -13.01 -0.83
C ASP A 21 3.40 -13.58 -1.50
N LEU A 22 3.47 -14.83 -1.98
CA LEU A 22 2.35 -15.52 -2.63
C LEU A 22 1.08 -15.55 -1.77
N ARG A 23 1.22 -15.58 -0.44
CA ARG A 23 0.10 -15.58 0.50
C ARG A 23 -0.70 -14.27 0.43
N VAL A 24 -0.04 -13.17 0.08
CA VAL A 24 -0.63 -11.83 -0.11
C VAL A 24 -1.01 -11.63 -1.57
N ARG A 25 -0.06 -11.85 -2.49
CA ARG A 25 -0.16 -11.57 -3.92
C ARG A 25 -1.38 -12.20 -4.58
N GLN A 26 -1.75 -13.42 -4.19
CA GLN A 26 -2.91 -14.15 -4.75
C GLN A 26 -4.25 -13.42 -4.58
N TYR A 27 -4.35 -12.47 -3.65
CA TYR A 27 -5.57 -11.68 -3.41
C TYR A 27 -5.52 -10.29 -4.06
N LEU A 28 -4.41 -9.94 -4.72
CA LEU A 28 -4.19 -8.63 -5.30
C LEU A 28 -4.55 -8.59 -6.79
N THR A 29 -4.91 -7.41 -7.26
CA THR A 29 -5.17 -7.15 -8.68
C THR A 29 -3.92 -7.43 -9.54
N SER A 30 -4.16 -7.86 -10.78
CA SER A 30 -3.12 -8.00 -11.81
C SER A 30 -2.52 -6.66 -12.25
N ALA A 31 -3.10 -5.53 -11.83
CA ALA A 31 -2.55 -4.20 -12.10
C ALA A 31 -1.24 -3.92 -11.33
N ILE A 32 -0.96 -4.65 -10.25
CA ILE A 32 0.31 -4.56 -9.52
C ILE A 32 1.38 -5.35 -10.28
N PRO A 33 2.57 -4.77 -10.56
CA PRO A 33 3.69 -5.46 -11.21
C PRO A 33 4.09 -6.75 -10.48
N ASP A 34 4.52 -7.76 -11.26
CA ASP A 34 5.00 -9.05 -10.76
C ASP A 34 6.19 -9.53 -11.61
N PRO A 35 7.40 -9.63 -11.04
CA PRO A 35 7.74 -9.34 -9.65
C PRO A 35 7.66 -7.86 -9.32
N TYR A 36 7.26 -7.56 -8.08
CA TYR A 36 7.20 -6.19 -7.56
C TYR A 36 8.61 -5.74 -7.13
N LYS A 37 9.12 -4.65 -7.69
CA LYS A 37 10.51 -4.21 -7.48
C LYS A 37 10.59 -2.97 -6.61
N GLU A 38 11.79 -2.71 -6.08
CA GLU A 38 12.08 -1.53 -5.26
C GLU A 38 11.68 -0.21 -5.96
N ARG A 39 11.95 -0.06 -7.25
CA ARG A 39 11.51 1.11 -8.03
C ARG A 39 9.98 1.29 -8.05
N ASP A 40 9.22 0.20 -8.00
CA ASP A 40 7.76 0.22 -8.01
C ASP A 40 7.26 0.69 -6.64
N ALA A 41 7.90 0.22 -5.57
CA ALA A 41 7.68 0.67 -4.20
C ALA A 41 8.05 2.14 -3.99
N GLU A 42 9.20 2.58 -4.51
CA GLU A 42 9.63 3.98 -4.47
C GLU A 42 8.61 4.90 -5.15
N PHE A 43 8.12 4.51 -6.35
CA PHE A 43 7.08 5.24 -7.05
C PHE A 43 5.79 5.30 -6.22
N TRP A 44 5.37 4.18 -5.64
CA TRP A 44 4.16 4.10 -4.84
C TRP A 44 4.23 4.99 -3.59
N VAL A 45 5.30 4.87 -2.80
CA VAL A 45 5.53 5.67 -1.57
C VAL A 45 5.60 7.17 -1.89
N LYS A 46 6.26 7.55 -2.99
CA LYS A 46 6.50 8.97 -3.31
C LYS A 46 5.32 9.63 -4.03
N LYS A 47 4.61 8.89 -4.88
CA LYS A 47 3.59 9.42 -5.80
C LYS A 47 2.29 8.63 -5.77
N GLY A 48 2.31 7.34 -6.08
CA GLY A 48 1.06 6.56 -6.30
C GLY A 48 0.10 6.57 -5.12
N SER A 49 0.63 6.44 -3.90
CA SER A 49 -0.17 6.45 -2.66
C SER A 49 -0.83 7.80 -2.33
N LYS A 50 -0.48 8.89 -3.03
CA LYS A 50 -1.00 10.24 -2.77
C LYS A 50 -2.22 10.60 -3.62
N GLU A 51 -2.59 9.78 -4.60
CA GLU A 51 -3.72 10.06 -5.50
C GLU A 51 -5.09 9.87 -4.79
N HIS A 52 -5.13 9.08 -3.72
CA HIS A 52 -6.33 8.80 -2.94
C HIS A 52 -6.05 8.85 -1.44
N ILE A 53 -7.08 8.66 -0.61
CA ILE A 53 -6.91 8.55 0.84
C ILE A 53 -6.35 7.16 1.15
N ILE A 54 -5.04 7.02 1.01
CA ILE A 54 -4.30 5.80 1.33
C ILE A 54 -3.45 6.05 2.57
N ARG A 55 -3.43 5.09 3.50
CA ARG A 55 -2.63 5.15 4.73
C ARG A 55 -1.92 3.83 4.96
N ALA A 56 -0.65 3.93 5.31
CA ALA A 56 0.12 2.82 5.86
C ALA A 56 -0.41 2.48 7.26
N ILE A 57 -0.59 1.19 7.50
CA ILE A 57 -0.91 0.62 8.80
C ILE A 57 0.41 0.32 9.50
N GLU A 58 0.58 0.88 10.69
CA GLU A 58 1.72 0.60 11.55
C GLU A 58 1.26 -0.09 12.82
N PHE A 59 1.92 -1.20 13.17
CA PHE A 59 1.74 -1.91 14.43
C PHE A 59 3.06 -1.95 15.19
N ASN A 60 3.08 -1.34 16.38
CA ASN A 60 4.26 -1.28 17.25
C ASN A 60 5.54 -0.75 16.54
N GLY A 61 5.40 0.29 15.71
CA GLY A 61 6.53 0.89 14.99
C GLY A 61 6.85 0.23 13.64
N GLN A 62 6.21 -0.90 13.31
CA GLN A 62 6.45 -1.63 12.08
C GLN A 62 5.32 -1.46 11.06
N TYR A 63 5.68 -1.24 9.80
CA TYR A 63 4.74 -1.28 8.69
C TYR A 63 4.20 -2.69 8.49
N VAL A 64 2.86 -2.83 8.39
CA VAL A 64 2.20 -4.14 8.28
C VAL A 64 1.18 -4.21 7.12
N GLY A 65 1.11 -3.17 6.29
CA GLY A 65 0.19 -3.09 5.16
C GLY A 65 -0.39 -1.69 5.00
N ASP A 66 -1.43 -1.55 4.20
CA ASP A 66 -2.11 -0.29 3.99
C ASP A 66 -3.63 -0.44 3.81
N ILE A 67 -4.31 0.70 3.90
CA ILE A 67 -5.74 0.81 3.67
C ILE A 67 -6.01 2.05 2.82
N GLY A 68 -6.89 1.89 1.83
CA GLY A 68 -7.35 2.95 0.95
C GLY A 68 -8.84 3.21 1.11
N ALA A 69 -9.24 4.47 1.05
CA ALA A 69 -10.63 4.89 0.90
C ALA A 69 -10.77 5.76 -0.34
N PHE A 70 -11.80 5.47 -1.13
CA PHE A 70 -12.21 6.26 -2.28
C PHE A 70 -13.55 6.89 -1.96
N LEU A 71 -13.73 8.16 -2.33
CA LEU A 71 -15.04 8.78 -2.25
C LEU A 71 -15.95 8.06 -3.24
N GLY A 72 -16.94 7.32 -2.74
CA GLY A 72 -17.97 6.72 -3.59
C GLY A 72 -18.73 7.81 -4.32
N ARG A 73 -19.12 7.56 -5.58
CA ARG A 73 -20.16 8.41 -6.20
C ARG A 73 -21.43 8.17 -5.40
N LEU A 74 -22.05 9.24 -4.91
CA LEU A 74 -23.42 9.20 -4.42
C LEU A 74 -24.28 8.51 -5.48
N GLU A 75 -24.98 7.44 -5.10
CA GLU A 75 -26.07 6.90 -5.89
C GLU A 75 -27.04 8.07 -6.12
N THR A 76 -27.19 8.52 -7.37
CA THR A 76 -28.27 9.45 -7.72
C THR A 76 -29.59 8.72 -7.47
N PRO A 77 -30.56 9.36 -6.78
CA PRO A 77 -31.86 8.75 -6.48
C PRO A 77 -32.64 8.37 -7.73
#